data_AF-Q8VT20-F1
#
_entry.id   AF-Q8VT20-F1
#
_cell.length_a   1.000
_cell.length_b   1.000
_cell.length_c   1.000
_cell.angle_alpha   90.00
_cell.angle_beta   90.00
_cell.angle_gamma   90.00
#
_symmetry.space_group_name_H-M   'P 1'
#
loop_
_entity.id
_entity.type
_entity.pdbx_description
1 polymer ?
#
loop_
_entity_poly.entity_id
_entity_poly.type
_entity_poly.pdbx_seq_one_letter_code
_entity_poly.pdbx_strand_id
1 'polypeptide(L)'
;MSLLIPASMINNAGWIATTTNYVWVMAAALLSIWPIMNYIRGKSVNWLSLILSLVFLIYATNQEQMVVIMLVSLLILAGILFLSKKNILITLPHIAIVIASFVFILTCKGNAARNVQETKQWLPNFSSYSIFDKLQIGYSSTLKALFFEWSPLMLAFVLLILTAGLVKNGTLVKKMISGIPLLTYLICTRFNTIIDQTYDIVSGKTYMSLVVLLTGLVFLYVIGIFGASNNPLEFLSVIFLLILGVGSRIMMGFSPTIWVSGSRTYYFTYVLIMMSGVYLISQLPENNQSRTFKVLFGYFLVLALLLIMMYTKIL
;
A
#
# COMPACT_ATOMS: atom_id res chain seq x y z
N MET A 1 -11.67 8.57 0.22
CA MET A 1 -10.83 7.43 0.67
C MET A 1 -11.26 6.88 2.02
N SER A 2 -11.40 7.71 3.06
CA SER A 2 -11.82 7.26 4.41
C SER A 2 -13.13 6.44 4.42
N LEU A 3 -14.14 6.84 3.65
CA LEU A 3 -15.43 6.13 3.54
C LEU A 3 -15.36 4.76 2.85
N LEU A 4 -14.28 4.47 2.11
CA LEU A 4 -14.09 3.16 1.46
C LEU A 4 -13.29 2.18 2.32
N ILE A 5 -12.73 2.63 3.44
CA ILE A 5 -12.06 1.75 4.40
C ILE A 5 -13.16 1.00 5.16
N PRO A 6 -13.23 -0.33 5.08
CA PRO A 6 -14.26 -1.09 5.76
C PRO A 6 -14.23 -0.83 7.27
N ALA A 7 -15.38 -0.52 7.87
CA ALA A 7 -15.48 -0.30 9.32
C ALA A 7 -15.03 -1.53 10.12
N SER A 8 -15.17 -2.74 9.54
CA SER A 8 -14.64 -3.99 10.09
C SER A 8 -13.12 -3.98 10.31
N MET A 9 -12.35 -3.26 9.47
CA MET A 9 -10.91 -3.11 9.68
C MET A 9 -10.59 -2.37 10.97
N ILE A 10 -11.42 -1.41 11.34
CA ILE A 10 -11.25 -0.57 12.54
C ILE A 10 -11.80 -1.28 13.78
N ASN A 11 -12.91 -2.01 13.64
CA ASN A 11 -13.57 -2.70 14.75
C ASN A 11 -12.80 -3.93 15.25
N ASN A 12 -12.04 -4.62 14.41
CA ASN A 12 -11.39 -5.90 14.76
C ASN A 12 -10.47 -5.86 16.00
N ALA A 13 -9.72 -4.78 16.20
CA ALA A 13 -8.83 -4.61 17.37
C ALA A 13 -9.27 -3.44 18.28
N GLY A 14 -10.40 -2.82 17.96
CA GLY A 14 -10.85 -1.57 18.56
C GLY A 14 -10.34 -0.32 17.84
N TRP A 15 -11.14 0.74 17.94
CA TRP A 15 -10.92 2.01 17.25
C TRP A 15 -9.60 2.67 17.64
N ILE A 16 -9.31 2.72 18.94
CA ILE A 16 -8.09 3.36 19.46
C ILE A 16 -6.85 2.61 18.93
N ALA A 17 -6.81 1.29 19.04
CA ALA A 17 -5.67 0.49 18.61
C ALA A 17 -5.44 0.60 17.09
N THR A 18 -6.50 0.58 16.28
CA THR A 18 -6.35 0.64 14.82
C THR A 18 -6.03 2.05 14.32
N THR A 19 -6.66 3.09 14.87
CA THR A 19 -6.42 4.46 14.43
C THR A 19 -5.04 4.96 14.84
N THR A 20 -4.60 4.69 16.08
CA THR A 20 -3.27 5.12 16.55
C THR A 20 -2.15 4.36 15.85
N ASN A 21 -2.30 3.05 15.56
CA ASN A 21 -1.25 2.27 14.88
C ASN A 21 -1.23 2.36 13.36
N TYR A 22 -2.29 2.86 12.70
CA TYR A 22 -2.34 2.89 11.23
C TYR A 22 -2.74 4.25 10.67
N VAL A 23 -3.87 4.80 11.10
CA VAL A 23 -4.38 6.07 10.54
C VAL A 23 -3.45 7.23 10.90
N TRP A 24 -3.14 7.39 12.19
CA TRP A 24 -2.31 8.47 12.71
C TRP A 24 -0.85 8.29 12.28
N VAL A 25 -0.36 7.04 12.29
CA VAL A 25 0.98 6.69 11.80
C VAL A 25 1.16 7.08 10.33
N MET A 26 0.18 6.78 9.47
CA MET A 26 0.22 7.20 8.06
C MET A 26 0.18 8.73 7.92
N ALA A 27 -0.70 9.42 8.67
CA ALA A 27 -0.76 10.88 8.63
C ALA A 27 0.56 11.52 9.07
N ALA A 28 1.14 11.05 10.18
CA ALA A 28 2.41 11.51 10.70
C ALA A 28 3.56 11.23 9.71
N ALA A 29 3.58 10.06 9.07
CA ALA A 29 4.55 9.73 8.03
C ALA A 29 4.50 10.73 6.86
N LEU A 30 3.31 11.05 6.35
CA LEU A 30 3.14 12.03 5.27
C LEU A 30 3.55 13.45 5.71
N LEU A 31 3.22 13.86 6.93
CA LEU A 31 3.65 15.14 7.49
C LEU A 31 5.17 15.20 7.69
N SER A 32 5.81 14.08 8.00
CA SER A 32 7.25 14.00 8.22
C SER A 32 8.07 14.26 6.94
N ILE A 33 7.55 13.91 5.77
CA ILE A 33 8.22 14.15 4.47
C ILE A 33 7.79 15.46 3.81
N TRP A 34 6.72 16.10 4.29
CA TRP A 34 6.17 17.31 3.69
C TRP A 34 7.18 18.46 3.48
N PRO A 35 8.03 18.84 4.45
CA PRO A 35 9.03 19.89 4.20
C PRO A 35 10.07 19.49 3.15
N ILE A 36 10.48 18.22 3.11
CA ILE A 36 11.42 17.70 2.09
C ILE A 36 10.78 17.81 0.70
N MET A 37 9.49 17.44 0.57
CA MET A 37 8.73 17.57 -0.68
C MET A 37 8.62 19.03 -1.13
N ASN A 38 8.39 19.97 -0.20
CA ASN A 38 8.37 21.40 -0.52
C ASN A 38 9.75 21.91 -0.98
N TYR A 39 10.83 21.47 -0.34
CA TYR A 39 12.19 21.79 -0.74
C TYR A 39 12.53 21.28 -2.16
N ILE A 40 12.14 20.03 -2.46
CA ILE A 40 12.29 19.45 -3.81
C ILE A 40 11.55 20.31 -4.84
N ARG A 41 10.35 20.79 -4.51
CA ARG A 41 9.52 21.67 -5.35
C ARG A 41 10.02 23.11 -5.42
N GLY A 42 11.14 23.45 -4.79
CA GLY A 42 11.70 24.81 -4.78
C GLY A 42 10.91 25.81 -3.93
N LYS A 43 10.03 25.33 -3.03
CA LYS A 43 9.34 26.17 -2.07
C LYS A 43 10.23 26.42 -0.85
N SER A 44 10.02 27.55 -0.19
CA SER A 44 10.69 27.85 1.08
C SER A 44 10.28 26.84 2.16
N VAL A 45 11.22 26.50 3.03
CA VAL A 45 10.99 25.57 4.14
C VAL A 45 11.28 26.30 5.44
N ASN A 46 10.24 26.41 6.28
CA ASN A 46 10.37 26.95 7.63
C ASN A 46 11.07 25.94 8.54
N TRP A 47 12.01 26.39 9.37
CA TRP A 47 12.71 25.58 10.37
C TRP A 47 11.75 24.90 11.36
N LEU A 48 10.66 25.56 11.74
CA LEU A 48 9.63 24.97 12.59
C LEU A 48 8.95 23.77 11.91
N SER A 49 8.72 23.85 10.60
CA SER A 49 8.17 22.74 9.82
C SER A 49 9.13 21.55 9.81
N LEU A 50 10.44 21.79 9.71
CA LEU A 50 11.45 20.74 9.81
C LEU A 50 11.43 20.08 11.19
N ILE A 51 11.41 20.84 12.28
CA ILE A 51 11.36 20.27 13.64
C ILE A 51 10.10 19.44 13.84
N LEU A 52 8.92 19.98 13.49
CA LEU A 52 7.65 19.25 13.61
C LEU A 52 7.67 17.97 12.77
N SER A 53 8.29 18.01 11.59
CA SER A 53 8.41 16.82 10.74
C SER A 53 9.22 15.70 11.39
N LEU A 54 10.25 16.02 12.19
CA LEU A 54 11.03 15.05 12.95
C LEU A 54 10.21 14.45 14.10
N VAL A 55 9.38 15.26 14.78
CA VAL A 55 8.48 14.77 15.85
C VAL A 55 7.46 13.78 15.28
N PHE A 56 6.82 14.12 14.15
CA PHE A 56 5.91 13.21 13.47
C PHE A 56 6.62 11.94 12.99
N LEU A 57 7.87 12.05 12.54
CA LEU A 57 8.66 10.91 12.12
C LEU A 57 8.85 9.91 13.26
N ILE A 58 9.27 10.37 14.45
CA ILE A 58 9.49 9.51 15.63
C ILE A 58 8.22 8.71 15.95
N TYR A 59 7.05 9.37 15.92
CA TYR A 59 5.78 8.71 16.15
C TYR A 59 5.48 7.66 15.06
N ALA A 60 5.64 8.03 13.78
CA ALA A 60 5.35 7.15 12.66
C ALA A 60 6.27 5.91 12.61
N THR A 61 7.56 6.09 12.87
CA THR A 61 8.57 5.03 12.75
C THR A 61 8.65 4.11 13.95
N ASN A 62 7.79 4.29 14.96
CA ASN A 62 7.61 3.29 16.01
C ASN A 62 6.76 2.08 15.52
N GLN A 63 6.14 2.20 14.33
CA GLN A 63 5.37 1.13 13.70
C GLN A 63 6.26 0.31 12.74
N GLU A 64 6.28 -1.01 12.90
CA GLU A 64 7.15 -1.96 12.17
C GLU A 64 7.06 -1.87 10.64
N GLN A 65 5.86 -1.73 10.06
CA GLN A 65 5.71 -1.57 8.61
C GLN A 65 6.11 -0.16 8.15
N MET A 66 5.73 0.85 8.93
CA MET A 66 5.97 2.25 8.55
C MET A 66 7.45 2.62 8.60
N VAL A 67 8.23 2.09 9.53
CA VAL A 67 9.68 2.36 9.59
C VAL A 67 10.39 1.92 8.30
N VAL A 68 9.99 0.79 7.73
CA VAL A 68 10.55 0.29 6.46
C VAL A 68 10.09 1.17 5.28
N ILE A 69 8.79 1.51 5.23
CA ILE A 69 8.25 2.42 4.20
C ILE A 69 9.03 3.75 4.22
N MET A 70 9.23 4.32 5.41
CA MET A 70 9.90 5.61 5.59
C MET A 70 11.38 5.54 5.25
N LEU A 71 12.08 4.45 5.60
CA LEU A 71 13.49 4.27 5.25
C LEU A 71 13.67 4.29 3.72
N VAL A 72 12.90 3.47 2.99
CA VAL A 72 12.97 3.40 1.53
C VAL A 72 12.59 4.74 0.91
N SER A 73 11.53 5.38 1.39
CA SER A 73 11.05 6.67 0.88
C SER A 73 12.10 7.77 1.07
N LEU A 74 12.73 7.86 2.24
CA LEU A 74 13.74 8.89 2.52
C LEU A 74 15.04 8.67 1.74
N LEU A 75 15.48 7.42 1.54
CA LEU A 75 16.62 7.12 0.69
C LEU A 75 16.38 7.56 -0.76
N ILE A 76 15.16 7.40 -1.26
CA ILE A 76 14.80 7.85 -2.62
C ILE A 76 14.71 9.37 -2.69
N LEU A 77 14.09 10.04 -1.71
CA LEU A 77 14.06 11.50 -1.65
C LEU A 77 15.48 12.08 -1.57
N ALA A 78 16.37 11.46 -0.81
CA ALA A 78 17.78 11.82 -0.74
C ALA A 78 18.49 11.63 -2.10
N GLY A 79 18.23 10.51 -2.79
CA GLY A 79 18.71 10.25 -4.15
C GLY A 79 18.21 11.30 -5.16
N ILE A 80 16.92 11.67 -5.11
CA ILE A 80 16.34 12.73 -5.95
C ILE A 80 17.06 14.06 -5.72
N LEU A 81 17.30 14.44 -4.47
CA LEU A 81 18.03 15.67 -4.13
C LEU A 81 19.47 15.63 -4.67
N PHE A 82 20.16 14.50 -4.50
CA PHE A 82 21.52 14.30 -5.01
C PHE A 82 21.60 14.43 -6.53
N LEU A 83 20.70 13.75 -7.26
CA LEU A 83 20.63 13.83 -8.72
C LEU A 83 20.24 15.24 -9.19
N SER A 84 19.40 15.94 -8.43
CA SER A 84 18.99 17.32 -8.70
C SER A 84 20.02 18.37 -8.25
N LYS A 85 21.19 17.95 -7.75
CA LYS A 85 22.25 18.84 -7.21
C LYS A 85 21.76 19.78 -6.10
N LYS A 86 20.71 19.37 -5.37
CA LYS A 86 20.16 20.08 -4.21
C LYS A 86 20.82 19.60 -2.92
N ASN A 87 20.71 20.39 -1.85
CA ASN A 87 21.31 20.05 -0.56
C ASN A 87 20.63 18.80 0.05
N ILE A 88 21.35 17.68 0.08
CA ILE A 88 20.91 16.42 0.68
C ILE A 88 20.84 16.46 2.21
N LEU A 89 21.55 17.40 2.85
CA LEU A 89 21.65 17.46 4.32
C LEU A 89 20.29 17.62 5.01
N ILE A 90 19.27 18.13 4.31
CA ILE A 90 17.90 18.24 4.81
C ILE A 90 17.25 16.88 5.14
N THR A 91 17.71 15.77 4.55
CA THR A 91 17.15 14.43 4.80
C THR A 91 17.92 13.63 5.85
N LEU A 92 19.16 14.02 6.18
CA LEU A 92 20.01 13.25 7.09
C LEU A 92 19.43 13.12 8.51
N PRO A 93 18.85 14.18 9.13
CA PRO A 93 18.21 14.05 10.44
C PRO A 93 17.05 13.04 10.42
N HIS A 94 16.25 13.04 9.35
CA HIS A 94 15.15 12.09 9.17
C HIS A 94 15.69 10.66 9.05
N ILE A 95 16.69 10.44 8.20
CA ILE A 95 17.30 9.11 8.01
C ILE A 95 17.88 8.59 9.33
N ALA A 96 18.56 9.45 10.10
CA ALA A 96 19.11 9.07 11.40
C ALA A 96 18.01 8.61 12.38
N ILE A 97 16.89 9.34 12.48
CA ILE A 97 15.74 8.95 13.31
C ILE A 97 15.14 7.63 12.86
N VAL A 98 14.99 7.41 11.55
CA VAL A 98 14.42 6.17 11.02
C VAL A 98 15.34 4.98 11.33
N ILE A 99 16.66 5.12 11.14
CA ILE A 99 17.63 4.09 11.48
C ILE A 99 17.59 3.80 12.98
N ALA A 100 17.58 4.84 13.82
CA ALA A 100 17.49 4.67 15.27
C ALA A 100 16.20 3.93 15.68
N SER A 101 15.06 4.29 15.08
CA SER A 101 13.77 3.62 15.33
C SER A 101 13.78 2.17 14.86
N PHE A 102 14.40 1.89 13.70
CA PHE A 102 14.52 0.54 13.17
C PHE A 102 15.38 -0.35 14.07
N VAL A 103 16.54 0.17 14.52
CA VAL A 103 17.40 -0.53 15.49
C VAL A 103 16.66 -0.74 16.80
N PHE A 104 15.92 0.25 17.29
CA PHE A 104 15.12 0.14 18.51
C PHE A 104 14.08 -1.00 18.39
N ILE A 105 13.33 -1.06 17.28
CA ILE A 105 12.33 -2.11 17.04
C ILE A 105 12.98 -3.51 17.06
N LEU A 106 14.15 -3.66 16.43
CA LEU A 106 14.86 -4.95 16.35
C LEU A 106 15.49 -5.37 17.68
N THR A 107 15.92 -4.42 18.50
CA THR A 107 16.64 -4.68 19.76
C THR A 107 15.73 -4.66 21.00
N CYS A 108 14.48 -4.23 20.85
CA CYS A 108 13.52 -4.16 21.94
C CYS A 108 13.21 -5.57 22.49
N LYS A 109 13.64 -5.83 23.74
CA LYS A 109 13.37 -7.09 24.44
C LYS A 109 11.88 -7.43 24.54
N GLY A 110 11.02 -6.41 24.62
CA GLY A 110 9.56 -6.59 24.61
C GLY A 110 9.06 -7.22 23.31
N ASN A 111 9.57 -6.77 22.17
CA ASN A 111 9.23 -7.35 20.86
C ASN A 111 9.70 -8.80 20.76
N ALA A 112 10.90 -9.11 21.27
CA ALA A 112 11.41 -10.48 21.31
C ALA A 112 10.54 -11.40 22.19
N ALA A 113 10.18 -10.95 23.39
CA ALA A 113 9.31 -11.71 24.30
C ALA A 113 7.92 -11.95 23.69
N ARG A 114 7.33 -10.92 23.07
CA ARG A 114 6.04 -11.02 22.36
C ARG A 114 6.13 -11.99 21.18
N ASN A 115 7.20 -11.94 20.39
CA ASN A 115 7.39 -12.83 19.24
C ASN A 115 7.44 -14.31 19.66
N VAL A 116 8.07 -14.64 20.79
CA VAL A 116 8.09 -16.02 21.34
C VAL A 116 6.69 -16.47 21.74
N GLN A 117 5.91 -15.60 22.40
CA GLN A 117 4.53 -15.92 22.79
C GLN A 117 3.62 -16.11 21.56
N GLU A 118 3.70 -15.19 20.60
CA GLU A 118 2.89 -15.21 19.38
C GLU A 118 3.25 -16.40 18.48
N THR A 119 4.51 -16.79 18.41
CA THR A 119 4.94 -17.99 17.66
C THR A 119 4.28 -19.24 18.24
N LYS A 120 4.31 -19.41 19.56
CA LYS A 120 3.67 -20.56 20.22
C LYS A 120 2.15 -20.60 20.01
N GLN A 121 1.52 -19.43 20.05
CA GLN A 121 0.06 -19.33 20.00
C GLN A 121 -0.50 -19.41 18.58
N TRP A 122 0.15 -18.79 17.60
CA TRP A 122 -0.46 -18.48 16.31
C TRP A 122 0.19 -19.18 15.12
N LEU A 123 1.49 -19.47 15.18
CA LEU A 123 2.20 -20.12 14.08
C LEU A 123 3.40 -20.93 14.61
N PRO A 124 3.17 -22.12 15.21
CA PRO A 124 4.22 -22.87 15.94
C PRO A 124 5.48 -23.19 15.13
N ASN A 125 5.34 -23.41 13.82
CA ASN A 125 6.46 -23.72 12.92
C ASN A 125 7.19 -22.47 12.40
N PHE A 126 6.80 -21.26 12.80
CA PHE A 126 7.36 -20.01 12.29
C PHE A 126 8.88 -19.89 12.47
N SER A 127 9.42 -20.43 13.57
CA SER A 127 10.87 -20.43 13.83
C SER A 127 11.64 -21.34 12.87
N SER A 128 11.01 -22.40 12.35
CA SER A 128 11.63 -23.32 11.39
C SER A 128 11.59 -22.81 9.94
N TYR A 129 10.80 -21.77 9.65
CA TYR A 129 10.69 -21.22 8.31
C TYR A 129 11.94 -20.46 7.89
N SER A 130 12.40 -20.74 6.67
CA SER A 130 13.46 -19.99 6.02
C SER A 130 12.99 -18.56 5.67
N ILE A 131 13.94 -17.72 5.27
CA ILE A 131 13.62 -16.38 4.74
C ILE A 131 12.71 -16.50 3.51
N PHE A 132 12.93 -17.50 2.65
CA PHE A 132 12.12 -17.72 1.45
C PHE A 132 10.69 -18.14 1.79
N ASP A 133 10.51 -19.01 2.79
CA ASP A 133 9.18 -19.41 3.25
C ASP A 133 8.39 -18.20 3.77
N LYS A 134 9.04 -17.37 4.60
CA LYS A 134 8.44 -16.14 5.15
C LYS A 134 8.06 -15.15 4.05
N LEU A 135 8.95 -14.94 3.07
CA LEU A 135 8.65 -14.11 1.89
C LEU A 135 7.48 -14.67 1.09
N GLN A 136 7.44 -15.97 0.85
CA GLN A 136 6.37 -16.61 0.09
C GLN A 136 5.02 -16.55 0.81
N ILE A 137 4.99 -16.76 2.12
CA ILE A 137 3.78 -16.60 2.95
C ILE A 137 3.30 -15.14 2.89
N GLY A 138 4.20 -14.17 3.06
CA GLY A 138 3.90 -12.75 2.93
C GLY A 138 3.36 -12.38 1.54
N TYR A 139 4.03 -12.86 0.49
CA TYR A 139 3.66 -12.64 -0.92
C TYR A 139 2.27 -13.22 -1.24
N SER A 140 2.07 -14.49 -0.92
CA SER A 140 0.85 -15.23 -1.25
C SER A 140 -0.35 -14.69 -0.49
N SER A 141 -0.21 -14.43 0.82
CA SER A 141 -1.29 -13.84 1.63
C SER A 141 -1.67 -12.43 1.15
N THR A 142 -0.68 -11.61 0.80
CA THR A 142 -0.91 -10.24 0.34
C THR A 142 -1.64 -10.22 -1.00
N LEU A 143 -1.10 -10.91 -2.00
CA LEU A 143 -1.63 -10.85 -3.36
C LEU A 143 -2.90 -11.66 -3.55
N LYS A 144 -3.10 -12.76 -2.81
CA LYS A 144 -4.40 -13.46 -2.80
C LYS A 144 -5.49 -12.51 -2.33
N ALA A 145 -5.26 -11.79 -1.24
CA ALA A 145 -6.23 -10.82 -0.73
C ALA A 145 -6.45 -9.67 -1.73
N LEU A 146 -5.42 -9.15 -2.39
CA LEU A 146 -5.58 -8.06 -3.36
C LEU A 146 -6.30 -8.49 -4.65
N PHE A 147 -6.10 -9.71 -5.15
CA PHE A 147 -6.65 -10.13 -6.45
C PHE A 147 -7.94 -10.94 -6.36
N PHE A 148 -8.10 -11.76 -5.32
CA PHE A 148 -9.23 -12.68 -5.21
C PHE A 148 -10.26 -12.24 -4.19
N GLU A 149 -9.91 -11.47 -3.16
CA GLU A 149 -10.91 -10.98 -2.20
C GLU A 149 -11.58 -9.71 -2.69
N TRP A 150 -12.90 -9.64 -2.48
CA TRP A 150 -13.65 -8.45 -2.84
C TRP A 150 -13.28 -7.30 -1.90
N SER A 151 -12.76 -6.22 -2.49
CA SER A 151 -12.43 -4.98 -1.81
C SER A 151 -12.93 -3.76 -2.60
N PRO A 152 -13.69 -2.85 -1.98
CA PRO A 152 -14.14 -1.61 -2.64
C PRO A 152 -12.95 -0.69 -2.96
N LEU A 153 -11.87 -0.75 -2.17
CA LEU A 153 -10.64 0.02 -2.41
C LEU A 153 -9.91 -0.49 -3.64
N MET A 154 -9.82 -1.81 -3.81
CA MET A 154 -9.18 -2.40 -4.99
C MET A 154 -10.00 -2.12 -6.25
N LEU A 155 -11.33 -2.21 -6.17
CA LEU A 155 -12.22 -1.83 -7.27
C LEU A 155 -12.04 -0.36 -7.66
N ALA A 156 -12.00 0.55 -6.68
CA ALA A 156 -11.75 1.97 -6.92
C ALA A 156 -10.39 2.19 -7.59
N PHE A 157 -9.35 1.48 -7.16
CA PHE A 157 -8.02 1.57 -7.76
C PHE A 157 -7.99 1.16 -9.23
N VAL A 158 -8.57 0.01 -9.60
CA VAL A 158 -8.60 -0.42 -11.01
C VAL A 158 -9.47 0.49 -11.88
N LEU A 159 -10.52 1.11 -11.31
CA LEU A 159 -11.30 2.14 -12.00
C LEU A 159 -10.50 3.43 -12.23
N LEU A 160 -9.61 3.81 -11.30
CA LEU A 160 -8.70 4.95 -11.49
C LEU A 160 -7.72 4.67 -12.64
N ILE A 161 -7.17 3.45 -12.74
CA ILE A 161 -6.31 3.04 -13.86
C ILE A 161 -7.07 3.15 -15.19
N LEU A 162 -8.26 2.57 -15.27
CA LEU A 162 -9.09 2.60 -16.47
C LEU A 162 -9.41 4.05 -16.87
N THR A 163 -9.84 4.87 -15.91
CA THR A 163 -10.19 6.27 -16.15
C THR A 163 -8.99 7.05 -16.68
N ALA A 164 -7.82 6.89 -16.06
CA ALA A 164 -6.60 7.52 -16.51
C ALA A 164 -6.26 7.11 -17.96
N GLY A 165 -6.33 5.82 -18.29
CA GLY A 165 -6.04 5.31 -19.63
C GLY A 165 -7.03 5.77 -20.70
N LEU A 166 -8.33 5.82 -20.39
CA LEU A 166 -9.36 6.27 -21.35
C LEU A 166 -9.29 7.76 -21.66
N VAL A 167 -8.97 8.58 -20.66
CA VAL A 167 -8.98 10.05 -20.75
C VAL A 167 -7.68 10.59 -21.35
N LYS A 168 -6.55 9.90 -21.17
CA LYS A 168 -5.28 10.30 -21.77
C LYS A 168 -5.31 10.14 -23.29
N ASN A 169 -4.55 10.99 -23.97
CA ASN A 169 -4.35 10.95 -25.42
C ASN A 169 -3.40 9.81 -25.78
N GLY A 170 -3.88 8.57 -25.66
CA GLY A 170 -3.20 7.35 -26.07
C GLY A 170 -3.85 6.70 -27.28
N THR A 171 -3.11 5.78 -27.92
CA THR A 171 -3.64 4.91 -28.98
C THR A 171 -4.78 4.05 -28.45
N LEU A 172 -5.65 3.56 -29.34
CA LEU A 172 -6.71 2.62 -28.97
C LEU A 172 -6.17 1.40 -28.21
N VAL A 173 -5.00 0.90 -28.61
CA VAL A 173 -4.30 -0.20 -27.95
C VAL A 173 -3.97 0.13 -26.49
N LYS A 174 -3.41 1.31 -26.20
CA LYS A 174 -3.13 1.73 -24.81
C LYS A 174 -4.41 1.82 -23.97
N LYS A 175 -5.50 2.31 -24.56
CA LYS A 175 -6.81 2.38 -23.89
C LYS A 175 -7.33 0.99 -23.54
N MET A 176 -7.28 0.04 -24.48
CA MET A 176 -7.69 -1.34 -24.23
C MET A 176 -6.81 -2.00 -23.16
N ILE A 177 -5.50 -1.80 -23.23
CA ILE A 177 -4.54 -2.30 -22.24
C ILE A 177 -4.86 -1.78 -20.84
N SER A 178 -5.23 -0.50 -20.69
CA SER A 178 -5.61 0.07 -19.38
C SER A 178 -6.86 -0.57 -18.75
N GLY A 179 -7.68 -1.28 -19.55
CA GLY A 179 -8.83 -2.03 -19.07
C GLY A 179 -8.50 -3.43 -18.54
N ILE A 180 -7.31 -3.96 -18.80
CA ILE A 180 -6.89 -5.30 -18.36
C ILE A 180 -7.03 -5.47 -16.83
N PRO A 181 -6.53 -4.55 -15.97
CA PRO A 181 -6.61 -4.74 -14.52
C PRO A 181 -8.04 -4.83 -13.99
N LEU A 182 -8.99 -4.08 -14.57
CA LEU A 182 -10.39 -4.14 -14.19
C LEU A 182 -10.98 -5.51 -14.56
N LEU A 183 -10.77 -5.98 -15.79
CA LEU A 183 -11.26 -7.30 -16.21
C LEU A 183 -10.65 -8.41 -15.36
N THR A 184 -9.34 -8.37 -15.13
CA THR A 184 -8.64 -9.31 -14.26
C THR A 184 -9.25 -9.33 -12.86
N TYR A 185 -9.47 -8.17 -12.24
CA TYR A 185 -10.06 -8.09 -10.90
C TYR A 185 -11.48 -8.67 -10.83
N LEU A 186 -12.34 -8.31 -11.80
CA LEU A 186 -13.71 -8.80 -11.84
C LEU A 186 -13.77 -10.32 -12.01
N ILE A 187 -12.89 -10.89 -12.84
CA ILE A 187 -12.79 -12.34 -13.04
C ILE A 187 -12.22 -13.00 -11.79
N CYS A 188 -11.04 -12.60 -11.31
CA CYS A 188 -10.36 -13.24 -10.18
C CYS A 188 -11.22 -13.28 -8.92
N THR A 189 -11.96 -12.22 -8.60
CA THR A 189 -12.84 -12.22 -7.41
C THR A 189 -13.93 -13.30 -7.45
N ARG A 190 -14.28 -13.85 -8.62
CA ARG A 190 -15.22 -14.99 -8.73
C ARG A 190 -14.59 -16.33 -8.34
N PHE A 191 -13.27 -16.44 -8.39
CA PHE A 191 -12.52 -17.67 -8.10
C PHE A 191 -12.01 -17.74 -6.66
N ASN A 192 -12.39 -16.79 -5.79
CA ASN A 192 -11.94 -16.73 -4.40
C ASN A 192 -12.09 -18.07 -3.65
N THR A 193 -13.29 -18.65 -3.68
CA THR A 193 -13.60 -19.93 -3.02
C THR A 193 -12.73 -21.08 -3.52
N ILE A 194 -12.46 -21.13 -4.83
CA ILE A 194 -11.63 -22.17 -5.43
C ILE A 194 -10.18 -22.04 -4.96
N ILE A 195 -9.66 -20.81 -4.90
CA ILE A 195 -8.31 -20.54 -4.39
C ILE A 195 -8.20 -20.95 -2.92
N ASP A 196 -9.17 -20.59 -2.07
CA ASP A 196 -9.15 -20.95 -0.64
C ASP A 196 -9.25 -22.46 -0.40
N GLN A 197 -9.98 -23.19 -1.25
CA GLN A 197 -10.06 -24.66 -1.18
C GLN A 197 -8.79 -25.35 -1.70
N THR A 198 -8.11 -24.75 -2.68
CA THR A 198 -6.92 -25.34 -3.32
C THR A 198 -5.65 -25.08 -2.52
N TYR A 199 -5.53 -23.90 -1.90
CA TYR A 199 -4.32 -23.43 -1.26
C TYR A 199 -4.57 -23.11 0.22
N ASP A 200 -4.12 -24.01 1.09
CA ASP A 200 -4.15 -23.80 2.53
C ASP A 200 -2.98 -22.92 2.98
N ILE A 201 -3.08 -21.62 2.66
CA ILE A 201 -2.03 -20.64 2.99
C ILE A 201 -1.97 -20.42 4.51
N VAL A 202 -3.10 -20.56 5.22
CA VAL A 202 -3.23 -20.30 6.66
C VAL A 202 -2.39 -21.27 7.49
N SER A 203 -2.26 -22.53 7.06
CA SER A 203 -1.34 -23.49 7.71
C SER A 203 0.14 -23.17 7.54
N GLY A 204 0.48 -22.11 6.79
CA GLY A 204 1.85 -21.69 6.51
C GLY A 204 2.54 -22.56 5.46
N LYS A 205 1.79 -23.37 4.71
CA LYS A 205 2.31 -24.12 3.57
C LYS A 205 2.61 -23.20 2.38
N THR A 206 3.69 -23.50 1.69
CA THR A 206 4.14 -22.78 0.51
C THR A 206 3.71 -23.50 -0.77
N TYR A 207 3.16 -22.74 -1.71
CA TYR A 207 2.67 -23.28 -2.99
C TYR A 207 3.29 -22.52 -4.16
N MET A 208 4.20 -23.15 -4.88
CA MET A 208 4.87 -22.51 -6.03
C MET A 208 3.91 -22.20 -7.17
N SER A 209 2.90 -23.05 -7.42
CA SER A 209 1.87 -22.80 -8.43
C SER A 209 1.07 -21.53 -8.14
N LEU A 210 0.75 -21.28 -6.86
CA LEU A 210 0.09 -20.04 -6.44
C LEU A 210 0.99 -18.82 -6.66
N VAL A 211 2.29 -18.92 -6.34
CA VAL A 211 3.25 -17.82 -6.56
C VAL A 211 3.33 -17.47 -8.05
N VAL A 212 3.42 -18.47 -8.93
CA VAL A 212 3.45 -18.26 -10.39
C VAL A 212 2.18 -17.59 -10.87
N LEU A 213 1.01 -18.07 -10.42
CA LEU A 213 -0.28 -17.46 -10.74
C LEU A 213 -0.33 -15.99 -10.32
N LEU A 214 -0.02 -15.70 -9.06
CA LEU A 214 -0.05 -14.34 -8.50
C LEU A 214 0.95 -13.42 -9.21
N THR A 215 2.13 -13.94 -9.59
CA THR A 215 3.13 -13.18 -10.37
C THR A 215 2.60 -12.83 -11.76
N GLY A 216 1.92 -13.77 -12.42
CA GLY A 216 1.24 -13.51 -13.69
C GLY A 216 0.18 -12.41 -13.57
N LEU A 217 -0.62 -12.41 -12.49
CA LEU A 217 -1.60 -11.36 -12.22
C LEU A 217 -0.93 -9.99 -11.96
N VAL A 218 0.19 -9.95 -11.23
CA VAL A 218 0.98 -8.72 -11.07
C VAL A 218 1.42 -8.18 -12.42
N PHE A 219 1.89 -9.04 -13.33
CA PHE A 219 2.32 -8.62 -14.66
C PHE A 219 1.18 -7.99 -15.49
N LEU A 220 -0.04 -8.54 -15.40
CA LEU A 220 -1.23 -7.93 -16.03
C LEU A 220 -1.52 -6.52 -15.51
N TYR A 221 -1.33 -6.30 -14.20
CA TYR A 221 -1.48 -4.98 -13.60
C TYR A 221 -0.40 -4.00 -14.06
N VAL A 222 0.85 -4.44 -14.13
CA VAL A 222 1.97 -3.65 -14.64
C VAL A 222 1.71 -3.23 -16.09
N ILE A 223 1.23 -4.16 -16.94
CA ILE A 223 0.83 -3.87 -18.31
C ILE A 223 -0.30 -2.83 -18.36
N GLY A 224 -1.33 -2.97 -17.53
CA GLY A 224 -2.43 -2.01 -17.48
C GLY A 224 -1.99 -0.60 -17.07
N ILE A 225 -1.10 -0.49 -16.09
CA ILE A 225 -0.52 0.78 -15.65
C ILE A 225 0.34 1.40 -16.75
N PHE A 226 1.09 0.60 -17.49
CA PHE A 226 1.83 1.06 -18.67
C PHE A 226 0.89 1.65 -19.72
N GLY A 227 -0.24 0.99 -20.00
CA GLY A 227 -1.28 1.53 -20.88
C GLY A 227 -1.89 2.84 -20.39
N ALA A 228 -2.04 3.00 -19.06
CA ALA A 228 -2.57 4.20 -18.44
C ALA A 228 -1.55 5.34 -18.25
N SER A 229 -0.26 5.11 -18.52
CA SER A 229 0.81 6.10 -18.31
C SER A 229 1.21 6.81 -19.61
N ASN A 230 1.44 8.12 -19.53
CA ASN A 230 1.87 8.91 -20.69
C ASN A 230 3.37 8.84 -20.93
N ASN A 231 4.16 8.76 -19.85
CA ASN A 231 5.62 8.77 -19.91
C ASN A 231 6.24 7.79 -18.88
N PRO A 232 7.53 7.43 -19.04
CA PRO A 232 8.20 6.49 -18.15
C PRO A 232 8.27 6.95 -16.69
N LEU A 233 8.41 8.26 -16.43
CA LEU A 233 8.48 8.78 -15.06
C LEU A 233 7.16 8.56 -14.32
N GLU A 234 6.04 8.82 -14.98
CA GLU A 234 4.71 8.56 -14.45
C GLU A 234 4.55 7.07 -14.11
N PHE A 235 4.87 6.19 -15.06
CA PHE A 235 4.82 4.74 -14.87
C PHE A 235 5.67 4.30 -13.68
N LEU A 236 6.94 4.70 -13.63
CA LEU A 236 7.87 4.34 -12.56
C LEU A 236 7.40 4.87 -11.19
N SER A 237 6.81 6.06 -11.13
CA SER A 237 6.27 6.63 -9.88
C SER A 237 5.11 5.79 -9.33
N VAL A 238 4.23 5.30 -10.21
CA VAL A 238 3.11 4.43 -9.83
C VAL A 238 3.61 3.07 -9.39
N ILE A 239 4.50 2.45 -10.15
CA ILE A 239 5.12 1.16 -9.81
C ILE A 239 5.85 1.25 -8.47
N PHE A 240 6.58 2.33 -8.23
CA PHE A 240 7.26 2.57 -6.96
C PHE A 240 6.29 2.61 -5.78
N LEU A 241 5.20 3.39 -5.87
CA LEU A 241 4.18 3.46 -4.83
C LEU A 241 3.51 2.10 -4.57
N LEU A 242 3.30 1.30 -5.63
CA LEU A 242 2.76 -0.05 -5.50
C LEU A 242 3.75 -1.00 -4.83
N ILE A 243 5.03 -0.94 -5.17
CA ILE A 243 6.07 -1.75 -4.51
C ILE A 243 6.15 -1.39 -3.02
N LEU A 244 6.12 -0.11 -2.66
CA LEU A 244 6.06 0.31 -1.25
C LEU A 244 4.81 -0.23 -0.56
N GLY A 245 3.64 -0.07 -1.18
CA GLY A 245 2.36 -0.50 -0.63
C GLY A 245 2.30 -2.01 -0.43
N VAL A 246 2.53 -2.79 -1.47
CA VAL A 246 2.49 -4.25 -1.43
C VAL A 246 3.62 -4.79 -0.54
N GLY A 247 4.83 -4.24 -0.66
CA GLY A 247 6.00 -4.61 0.15
C GLY A 247 5.75 -4.45 1.65
N SER A 248 5.04 -3.38 2.06
CA SER A 248 4.69 -3.16 3.46
C SER A 248 3.78 -4.25 4.07
N ARG A 249 3.02 -4.99 3.25
CA ARG A 249 2.23 -6.12 3.72
C ARG A 249 2.94 -7.46 3.53
N ILE A 250 3.78 -7.60 2.51
CA ILE A 250 4.64 -8.78 2.33
C ILE A 250 5.55 -8.96 3.54
N MET A 251 6.09 -7.88 4.11
CA MET A 251 6.96 -7.99 5.29
C MET A 251 6.27 -8.58 6.52
N MET A 252 4.93 -8.62 6.59
CA MET A 252 4.24 -9.36 7.65
C MET A 252 4.49 -10.86 7.59
N GLY A 253 4.99 -11.39 6.47
CA GLY A 253 5.52 -12.75 6.38
C GLY A 253 6.66 -13.03 7.37
N PHE A 254 7.34 -11.98 7.86
CA PHE A 254 8.35 -12.05 8.92
C PHE A 254 7.77 -11.90 10.33
N SER A 255 6.46 -11.98 10.50
CA SER A 255 5.78 -11.96 11.80
C SER A 255 4.89 -13.19 11.97
N PRO A 256 4.92 -13.86 13.15
CA PRO A 256 4.06 -15.02 13.42
C PRO A 256 2.57 -14.65 13.51
N THR A 257 2.23 -13.36 13.57
CA THR A 257 0.85 -12.86 13.67
C THR A 257 0.20 -12.55 12.33
N ILE A 258 0.81 -12.94 11.20
CA ILE A 258 0.33 -12.60 9.86
C ILE A 258 -1.17 -12.88 9.64
N TRP A 259 -1.69 -13.96 10.24
CA TRP A 259 -3.09 -14.38 10.09
C TRP A 259 -4.05 -13.70 11.08
N VAL A 260 -3.55 -13.40 12.28
CA VAL A 260 -4.36 -12.89 13.41
C VAL A 260 -4.45 -11.37 13.37
N SER A 261 -3.41 -10.73 12.83
CA SER A 261 -3.37 -9.29 12.63
C SER A 261 -4.39 -8.83 11.57
N GLY A 262 -4.96 -9.75 10.80
CA GLY A 262 -6.14 -9.51 9.97
C GLY A 262 -6.01 -8.35 8.99
N SER A 263 -7.16 -7.78 8.62
CA SER A 263 -7.30 -6.77 7.55
C SER A 263 -6.64 -5.42 7.86
N ARG A 264 -6.44 -5.05 9.13
CA ARG A 264 -5.78 -3.78 9.53
C ARG A 264 -4.34 -3.66 9.01
N THR A 265 -3.64 -4.76 8.87
CA THR A 265 -2.26 -4.79 8.33
C THR A 265 -2.16 -4.36 6.87
N TYR A 266 -3.28 -4.34 6.14
CA TYR A 266 -3.34 -3.88 4.75
C TYR A 266 -3.56 -2.37 4.64
N TYR A 267 -3.73 -1.64 5.76
CA TYR A 267 -4.07 -0.22 5.73
C TYR A 267 -3.05 0.60 4.92
N PHE A 268 -1.76 0.43 5.19
CA PHE A 268 -0.71 1.14 4.44
C PHE A 268 -0.67 0.75 2.97
N THR A 269 -0.85 -0.54 2.66
CA THR A 269 -0.98 -1.05 1.29
C THR A 269 -2.11 -0.35 0.54
N TYR A 270 -3.32 -0.31 1.11
CA TYR A 270 -4.46 0.33 0.45
C TYR A 270 -4.28 1.84 0.29
N VAL A 271 -3.72 2.52 1.28
CA VAL A 271 -3.44 3.96 1.14
C VAL A 271 -2.46 4.22 0.00
N LEU A 272 -1.36 3.46 -0.07
CA LEU A 272 -0.34 3.63 -1.11
C LEU A 272 -0.83 3.23 -2.51
N ILE A 273 -1.63 2.17 -2.63
CA ILE A 273 -2.33 1.79 -3.87
C ILE A 273 -3.25 2.91 -4.33
N MET A 274 -4.06 3.48 -3.44
CA MET A 274 -4.97 4.56 -3.81
C MET A 274 -4.21 5.86 -4.12
N MET A 275 -3.13 6.17 -3.40
CA MET A 275 -2.26 7.30 -3.73
C MET A 275 -1.67 7.17 -5.13
N SER A 276 -1.29 5.95 -5.55
CA SER A 276 -0.76 5.72 -6.89
C SER A 276 -1.83 5.89 -7.98
N GLY A 277 -3.06 5.45 -7.73
CA GLY A 277 -4.21 5.71 -8.60
C GLY A 277 -4.57 7.20 -8.69
N VAL A 278 -4.57 7.92 -7.57
CA VAL A 278 -4.80 9.38 -7.55
C VAL A 278 -3.66 10.11 -8.28
N TYR A 279 -2.42 9.66 -8.12
CA TYR A 279 -1.28 10.21 -8.85
C TYR A 279 -1.48 10.10 -10.37
N LEU A 280 -1.90 8.94 -10.90
CA LEU A 280 -2.23 8.77 -12.33
C LEU A 280 -3.26 9.80 -12.84
N ILE A 281 -4.28 10.10 -12.02
CA ILE A 281 -5.31 11.08 -12.35
C ILE A 281 -4.77 12.51 -12.27
N SER A 282 -3.88 12.80 -11.31
CA SER A 282 -3.24 14.12 -11.19
C SER A 282 -2.38 14.51 -12.40
N GLN A 283 -1.94 13.52 -13.19
CA GLN A 283 -1.17 13.73 -14.42
C GLN A 283 -2.06 13.96 -15.66
N LEU A 284 -3.39 14.12 -15.48
CA LEU A 284 -4.29 14.42 -16.59
C LEU A 284 -4.18 15.89 -17.03
N PRO A 285 -4.31 16.18 -18.34
CA PRO A 285 -4.39 17.55 -18.83
C PRO A 285 -5.54 18.33 -18.16
N GLU A 286 -5.31 19.60 -17.82
CA GLU A 286 -6.27 20.45 -17.08
C GLU A 286 -7.68 20.46 -17.69
N ASN A 287 -7.77 20.52 -19.02
CA ASN A 287 -9.04 20.52 -19.76
C ASN A 287 -9.92 19.30 -19.47
N ASN A 288 -9.34 18.17 -19.10
CA ASN A 288 -10.06 16.94 -18.83
C ASN A 288 -10.36 16.72 -17.33
N GLN A 289 -9.74 17.48 -16.43
CA GLN A 289 -9.83 17.23 -14.99
C GLN A 289 -11.25 17.39 -14.45
N SER A 290 -11.98 18.44 -14.85
CA SER A 290 -13.36 18.69 -14.39
C SER A 290 -14.33 17.58 -14.80
N ARG A 291 -14.25 17.12 -16.07
CA ARG A 291 -15.07 16.01 -16.57
C ARG A 291 -14.72 14.70 -15.87
N THR A 292 -13.43 14.40 -15.72
CA THR A 292 -12.96 13.20 -15.03
C THR A 292 -13.39 13.19 -13.57
N PHE A 293 -13.32 14.33 -12.88
CA PHE A 293 -13.75 14.42 -11.48
C PHE A 293 -15.23 14.07 -11.31
N LYS A 294 -16.10 14.49 -12.23
CA LYS A 294 -17.52 14.10 -12.22
C LYS A 294 -17.72 12.59 -12.41
N VAL A 295 -16.98 11.97 -13.33
CA VAL A 295 -17.04 10.52 -13.56
C VAL A 295 -16.57 9.75 -12.32
N LEU A 296 -15.43 10.14 -11.74
CA LEU A 296 -14.91 9.53 -10.53
C LEU A 296 -15.86 9.72 -9.36
N PHE A 297 -16.43 10.91 -9.18
CA PHE A 297 -17.44 11.17 -8.16
C PHE A 297 -18.64 10.21 -8.30
N GLY A 298 -19.11 9.98 -9.53
CA GLY A 298 -20.14 8.98 -9.82
C GLY A 298 -19.74 7.58 -9.37
N TYR A 299 -18.52 7.12 -9.69
CA TYR A 299 -18.02 5.81 -9.25
C TYR A 299 -17.97 5.70 -7.72
N PHE A 300 -17.40 6.70 -7.04
CA PHE A 300 -17.29 6.71 -5.59
C PHE A 300 -18.66 6.78 -4.90
N LEU A 301 -19.62 7.52 -5.47
CA LEU A 301 -20.99 7.58 -4.96
C LEU A 301 -21.69 6.22 -5.08
N VAL A 302 -21.61 5.57 -6.24
CA VAL A 302 -22.19 4.22 -6.44
C VAL A 302 -21.55 3.21 -5.50
N LEU A 303 -20.22 3.24 -5.35
CA LEU A 303 -19.52 2.37 -4.40
C LEU A 303 -19.95 2.62 -2.95
N ALA A 304 -20.11 3.88 -2.55
CA ALA A 304 -20.58 4.21 -1.21
C ALA A 304 -22.01 3.71 -0.98
N LEU A 305 -22.91 3.89 -1.95
CA LEU A 305 -24.29 3.39 -1.87
C LEU A 305 -24.35 1.85 -1.81
N LEU A 306 -23.55 1.16 -2.64
CA LEU A 306 -23.44 -0.30 -2.59
C LEU A 306 -22.94 -0.80 -1.24
N LEU A 307 -21.94 -0.13 -0.67
CA LEU A 307 -21.44 -0.47 0.67
C LEU A 307 -22.55 -0.27 1.72
N ILE A 308 -23.23 0.87 1.70
CA ILE A 308 -24.35 1.12 2.62
C ILE A 308 -25.41 0.02 2.49
N MET A 309 -25.82 -0.32 1.27
CA MET A 309 -26.81 -1.39 1.02
C MET A 309 -26.35 -2.76 1.54
N MET A 310 -25.06 -3.10 1.37
CA MET A 310 -24.49 -4.35 1.89
C MET A 310 -24.49 -4.36 3.42
N TYR A 311 -24.16 -3.26 4.07
CA TYR A 311 -24.17 -3.16 5.53
C TYR A 311 -25.60 -3.14 6.11
N THR A 312 -26.57 -2.53 5.44
CA THR A 312 -27.97 -2.49 5.91
C THR A 312 -28.70 -3.82 5.73
N LYS A 313 -28.27 -4.69 4.81
CA LYS A 313 -28.84 -6.04 4.64
C LYS A 313 -28.38 -7.06 5.69
N ILE A 314 -27.41 -6.69 6.53
CA ILE A 314 -26.83 -7.55 7.58
C ILE A 314 -27.46 -7.24 8.96
N LEU A 315 -28.39 -6.28 9.03
CA LEU A 315 -29.20 -5.96 10.22
C LEU A 315 -30.60 -6.57 10.14
#